data_AF-A0A2E5DXL8-F1
#
_entry.id   AF-A0A2E5DXL8-F1
#
_cell.length_a   1.000
_cell.length_b   1.000
_cell.length_c   1.000
_cell.angle_alpha   90.00
_cell.angle_beta   90.00
_cell.angle_gamma   90.00
#
_symmetry.space_group_name_H-M   'P 1'
#
loop_
_entity.id
_entity.type
_entity.pdbx_description
1 polymer ?
#
loop_
_entity_poly.entity_id
_entity_poly.type
_entity_poly.pdbx_seq_one_letter_code
_entity_poly.pdbx_strand_id
1 'polypeptide(L)'
;MLYLQFYKPEGLFSGTMNRLAAWVTGGPYAHCDFVFKFNADQVDDILTQHGLNDIRENRAKYMRKDGHLYLCVHVYWGDEVGYRVLIPDHIHPYWNVPELDHTIDCEWGDEKKLFRFCMEQLYKPYDYVGAMTFYLPTVKKSTNYNRYYCSHLCVHALQHIGRLANVNPRRVTPNRLYRLLY
;
A
#
# COMPACT_ATOMS: atom_id res chain seq x y z
N MET A 1 -9.48 8.24 -7.07
CA MET A 1 -10.05 7.08 -6.35
C MET A 1 -8.92 6.12 -6.09
N LEU A 2 -8.66 5.84 -4.82
CA LEU A 2 -7.56 4.99 -4.38
C LEU A 2 -8.06 3.57 -4.12
N TYR A 3 -7.25 2.57 -4.45
CA TYR A 3 -7.56 1.19 -4.12
C TYR A 3 -6.67 0.70 -2.99
N LEU A 4 -7.25 -0.03 -2.04
CA LEU A 4 -6.54 -0.68 -0.96
C LEU A 4 -6.72 -2.19 -1.07
N GLN A 5 -5.66 -2.88 -1.44
CA GLN A 5 -5.68 -4.31 -1.71
C GLN A 5 -5.40 -5.10 -0.45
N PHE A 6 -6.12 -6.21 -0.26
CA PHE A 6 -5.92 -7.10 0.87
C PHE A 6 -5.69 -8.52 0.39
N TYR A 7 -4.62 -9.14 0.87
CA TYR A 7 -4.20 -10.45 0.40
C TYR A 7 -4.36 -11.50 1.49
N LYS A 8 -4.98 -12.62 1.10
CA LYS A 8 -5.03 -13.85 1.89
C LYS A 8 -3.65 -14.53 1.88
N PRO A 9 -3.33 -15.40 2.86
CA PRO A 9 -2.06 -16.13 2.90
C PRO A 9 -2.03 -17.30 1.90
N GLU A 10 -2.20 -16.97 0.62
CA GLU A 10 -2.30 -17.86 -0.54
C GLU A 10 -1.41 -17.31 -1.67
N GLY A 11 -1.11 -18.13 -2.68
CA GLY A 11 -0.27 -17.73 -3.81
C GLY A 11 1.07 -17.14 -3.36
N LEU A 12 1.31 -15.88 -3.75
CA LEU A 12 2.51 -15.09 -3.39
C LEU A 12 2.71 -14.96 -1.86
N PHE A 13 1.61 -14.98 -1.09
CA PHE A 13 1.63 -14.79 0.37
C PHE A 13 1.47 -16.10 1.15
N SER A 14 1.67 -17.26 0.53
CA SER A 14 1.41 -18.59 1.11
C SER A 14 2.34 -19.04 2.26
N GLY A 15 3.34 -18.24 2.62
CA GLY A 15 4.31 -18.58 3.68
C GLY A 15 3.69 -18.78 5.06
N THR A 16 4.33 -19.60 5.89
CA THR A 16 3.88 -19.95 7.25
C THR A 16 3.64 -18.72 8.13
N MET A 17 4.50 -17.71 8.04
CA MET A 17 4.36 -16.47 8.82
C MET A 17 3.08 -15.71 8.46
N ASN A 18 2.71 -15.66 7.18
CA ASN A 18 1.49 -14.99 6.73
C ASN A 18 0.23 -15.74 7.19
N ARG A 19 0.25 -17.07 7.14
CA ARG A 19 -0.85 -17.90 7.67
C ARG A 19 -1.03 -17.70 9.17
N LEU A 20 0.07 -17.70 9.93
CA LEU A 20 0.06 -17.41 11.35
C LEU A 20 -0.46 -16.00 11.63
N ALA A 21 0.01 -15.00 10.89
CA ALA A 21 -0.43 -13.61 11.05
C ALA A 21 -1.94 -13.45 10.80
N ALA A 22 -2.48 -14.04 9.73
CA ALA A 22 -3.91 -14.02 9.45
C ALA A 22 -4.72 -14.66 10.61
N TRP A 23 -4.29 -15.83 11.08
CA TRP A 23 -4.94 -16.53 12.20
C TRP A 23 -4.90 -15.73 13.51
N VAL A 24 -3.73 -15.25 13.94
CA VAL A 24 -3.58 -14.47 15.19
C VAL A 24 -4.37 -13.17 15.15
N THR A 25 -4.52 -12.57 13.96
CA THR A 25 -5.25 -11.31 13.80
C THR A 25 -6.75 -11.51 13.56
N GLY A 26 -7.22 -12.77 13.58
CA GLY A 26 -8.63 -13.13 13.57
C GLY A 26 -9.35 -12.77 12.27
N GLY A 27 -8.70 -12.94 11.12
CA GLY A 27 -9.33 -12.69 9.82
C GLY A 27 -8.55 -13.29 8.65
N PRO A 28 -9.07 -13.15 7.41
CA PRO A 28 -8.52 -13.85 6.25
C PRO A 28 -7.27 -13.20 5.67
N TYR A 29 -6.95 -11.95 6.03
CA TYR A 29 -5.91 -11.16 5.36
C TYR A 29 -4.58 -11.19 6.13
N ALA A 30 -3.49 -11.39 5.40
CA ALA A 30 -2.12 -11.37 5.93
C ALA A 30 -1.33 -10.13 5.49
N HIS A 31 -1.74 -9.48 4.40
CA HIS A 31 -1.02 -8.36 3.80
C HIS A 31 -1.97 -7.36 3.14
N CYS A 32 -1.53 -6.11 2.97
CA CYS A 32 -2.28 -5.11 2.22
C CYS A 32 -1.38 -4.07 1.54
N ASP A 33 -1.81 -3.57 0.39
CA ASP A 33 -1.07 -2.61 -0.45
C ASP A 33 -1.98 -1.47 -0.90
N PHE A 34 -1.41 -0.30 -1.21
CA PHE A 34 -2.11 0.69 -2.02
C PHE A 34 -1.92 0.41 -3.50
N VAL A 35 -2.97 0.57 -4.27
CA VAL A 35 -2.93 0.64 -5.73
C VAL A 35 -3.52 1.98 -6.17
N PHE A 36 -2.66 2.79 -6.78
CA PHE A 36 -3.02 4.05 -7.41
C PHE A 36 -3.31 3.81 -8.88
N LYS A 37 -4.40 4.41 -9.37
CA LYS A 37 -4.81 4.33 -10.77
C LYS A 37 -4.85 5.73 -11.34
N PHE A 38 -3.89 6.04 -12.19
CA PHE A 38 -3.76 7.37 -12.79
C PHE A 38 -4.17 7.35 -14.25
N ASN A 39 -4.94 8.35 -14.67
CA ASN A 39 -5.16 8.64 -16.09
C ASN A 39 -3.96 9.40 -16.68
N ALA A 40 -3.98 9.65 -18.00
CA ALA A 40 -2.88 10.31 -18.70
C ALA A 40 -2.46 11.66 -18.10
N ASP A 41 -3.43 12.53 -17.76
CA ASP A 41 -3.18 13.87 -17.22
C ASP A 41 -2.57 13.80 -15.81
N GLN A 42 -3.07 12.88 -14.99
CA GLN A 42 -2.57 12.62 -13.64
C GLN A 42 -1.15 12.05 -13.65
N VAL A 43 -0.84 11.19 -14.63
CA VAL A 43 0.51 10.64 -14.82
C VAL A 43 1.51 11.76 -15.05
N ASP A 44 1.21 12.71 -15.92
CA ASP A 44 2.14 13.80 -16.22
C ASP A 44 2.40 14.67 -14.97
N ASP A 45 1.35 14.94 -14.17
CA ASP A 45 1.46 15.65 -12.88
C ASP A 45 2.39 14.92 -11.89
N ILE A 46 2.20 13.61 -11.67
CA ILE A 46 3.01 12.85 -10.69
C ILE A 46 4.46 12.62 -11.16
N LEU A 47 4.68 12.43 -12.46
CA LEU A 47 6.03 12.16 -13.00
C LEU A 47 6.92 13.40 -12.85
N THR A 48 6.37 14.59 -13.06
CA THR A 48 7.08 15.86 -12.83
C THR A 48 7.43 16.07 -11.36
N GLN A 49 6.56 15.66 -10.44
CA GLN A 49 6.75 15.90 -9.00
C GLN A 49 7.72 14.92 -8.32
N HIS A 50 7.75 13.66 -8.77
CA HIS A 50 8.43 12.58 -8.02
C HIS A 50 9.65 11.97 -8.70
N GLY A 51 10.07 12.49 -9.87
CA GLY A 51 11.33 12.06 -10.50
C GLY A 51 11.33 10.60 -10.94
N LEU A 52 10.15 10.05 -11.28
CA LEU A 52 9.95 8.69 -11.76
C LEU A 52 10.41 8.56 -13.23
N ASN A 53 11.70 8.86 -13.48
CA ASN A 53 12.25 9.02 -14.83
C ASN A 53 12.15 7.74 -15.67
N ASP A 54 12.31 6.56 -15.07
CA ASP A 54 12.11 5.28 -15.77
C ASP A 54 10.68 5.18 -16.34
N ILE A 55 9.68 5.56 -15.55
CA ILE A 55 8.29 5.55 -16.01
C ILE A 55 8.07 6.59 -17.10
N ARG A 56 8.67 7.77 -16.95
CA ARG A 56 8.57 8.86 -17.94
C ARG A 56 9.16 8.46 -19.29
N GLU A 57 10.36 7.89 -19.29
CA GLU A 57 11.07 7.46 -20.50
C GLU A 57 10.38 6.28 -21.17
N ASN A 58 9.77 5.40 -20.38
CA ASN A 58 9.07 4.22 -20.85
C ASN A 58 7.54 4.38 -20.77
N ARG A 59 7.00 5.60 -20.87
CA ARG A 59 5.56 5.87 -20.67
C ARG A 59 4.68 4.99 -21.57
N ALA A 60 5.04 4.83 -22.84
CA ALA A 60 4.30 3.98 -23.78
C ALA A 60 4.30 2.49 -23.37
N LYS A 61 5.36 2.02 -22.71
CA LYS A 61 5.44 0.67 -22.15
C LYS A 61 4.57 0.53 -20.91
N TYR A 62 4.47 1.58 -20.09
CA TYR A 62 3.79 1.55 -18.78
C TYR A 62 2.31 1.94 -18.81
N MET A 63 1.90 2.81 -19.72
CA MET A 63 0.50 3.14 -19.98
C MET A 63 -0.21 1.93 -20.59
N ARG A 64 -1.40 1.63 -20.06
CA ARG A 64 -2.20 0.49 -20.48
C ARG A 64 -3.15 0.87 -21.62
N LYS A 65 -3.72 -0.15 -22.28
CA LYS A 65 -4.72 0.01 -23.35
C LYS A 65 -5.98 0.72 -22.87
N ASP A 66 -6.33 0.60 -21.59
CA ASP A 66 -7.43 1.31 -20.96
C ASP A 66 -7.10 2.78 -20.64
N GLY A 67 -5.90 3.26 -21.01
CA GLY A 67 -5.45 4.63 -20.80
C GLY A 67 -4.97 4.94 -19.39
N HIS A 68 -4.76 3.92 -18.54
CA HIS A 68 -4.35 4.12 -17.15
C HIS A 68 -2.94 3.60 -16.85
N LEU A 69 -2.31 4.19 -15.82
CA LEU A 69 -1.13 3.67 -15.14
C LEU A 69 -1.54 3.16 -13.76
N TYR A 70 -1.16 1.92 -13.45
CA TYR A 70 -1.40 1.32 -12.14
C TYR A 70 -0.08 1.24 -11.37
N LEU A 71 0.01 1.94 -10.25
CA LEU A 71 1.17 1.89 -9.35
C LEU A 71 0.78 1.27 -8.02
N CYS A 72 1.49 0.25 -7.61
CA CYS A 72 1.30 -0.39 -6.33
C CYS A 72 2.43 -0.05 -5.37
N VAL A 73 2.09 0.56 -4.24
CA VAL A 73 3.02 0.81 -3.13
C VAL A 73 2.87 -0.30 -2.11
N HIS A 74 3.99 -0.92 -1.77
CA HIS A 74 4.04 -2.12 -0.94
C HIS A 74 5.18 -2.07 0.06
N VAL A 75 5.09 -2.93 1.08
CA VAL A 75 6.19 -3.20 2.02
C VAL A 75 6.06 -4.61 2.57
N TYR A 76 6.94 -5.50 2.10
CA TYR A 76 6.88 -6.92 2.43
C TYR A 76 7.76 -7.29 3.61
N TRP A 77 7.40 -8.40 4.26
CA TRP A 77 8.28 -9.02 5.23
C TRP A 77 9.59 -9.43 4.55
N GLY A 78 10.73 -8.93 5.04
CA GLY A 78 12.02 -9.16 4.37
C GLY A 78 12.54 -7.96 3.61
N ASP A 79 11.70 -6.96 3.34
CA ASP A 79 11.94 -5.96 2.31
C ASP A 79 11.84 -4.52 2.82
N GLU A 80 11.89 -3.56 1.92
CA GLU A 80 11.67 -2.14 2.17
C GLU A 80 10.36 -1.64 1.54
N VAL A 81 9.99 -0.41 1.87
CA VAL A 81 8.89 0.27 1.18
C VAL A 81 9.31 0.49 -0.27
N GLY A 82 8.56 -0.14 -1.17
CA GLY A 82 8.79 -0.10 -2.60
C GLY A 82 7.54 0.26 -3.37
N TYR A 83 7.71 0.45 -4.67
CA TYR A 83 6.58 0.52 -5.60
C TYR A 83 6.84 -0.38 -6.80
N ARG A 84 5.76 -0.78 -7.46
CA ARG A 84 5.80 -1.55 -8.71
C ARG A 84 4.74 -1.06 -9.67
N VAL A 85 5.04 -1.09 -10.96
CA VAL A 85 4.04 -0.86 -12.01
C VAL A 85 3.27 -2.16 -12.23
N LEU A 86 1.95 -2.09 -12.14
CA LEU A 86 1.08 -3.22 -12.40
C LEU A 86 0.64 -3.25 -13.86
N ILE A 87 0.50 -4.46 -14.40
CA ILE A 87 0.18 -4.76 -15.78
C ILE A 87 -1.06 -5.66 -15.76
N PRO A 88 -2.23 -5.20 -16.26
CA PRO A 88 -3.41 -6.04 -16.38
C PRO A 88 -3.11 -7.30 -17.20
N ASP A 89 -3.69 -8.41 -16.76
CA ASP A 89 -3.56 -9.74 -17.37
C ASP A 89 -2.11 -10.26 -17.45
N HIS A 90 -1.22 -9.74 -16.60
CA HIS A 90 0.14 -10.25 -16.54
C HIS A 90 0.15 -11.67 -15.96
N ILE A 91 0.87 -12.58 -16.62
CA ILE A 91 0.92 -14.01 -16.26
C ILE A 91 1.39 -14.22 -14.82
N HIS A 92 2.37 -13.42 -14.38
CA HIS A 92 2.89 -13.49 -13.03
C HIS A 92 2.07 -12.62 -12.06
N PRO A 93 1.48 -13.18 -10.98
CA PRO A 93 0.58 -12.46 -10.06
C PRO A 93 1.17 -11.20 -9.41
N TYR A 94 2.48 -11.21 -9.14
CA TYR A 94 3.19 -10.07 -8.56
C TYR A 94 3.06 -8.78 -9.38
N TRP A 95 3.09 -8.91 -10.71
CA TRP A 95 3.00 -7.78 -11.64
C TRP A 95 1.58 -7.54 -12.13
N ASN A 96 0.63 -8.41 -11.79
CA ASN A 96 -0.74 -8.29 -12.27
C ASN A 96 -1.52 -7.27 -11.45
N VAL A 97 -2.50 -6.61 -12.09
CA VAL A 97 -3.51 -5.82 -11.37
C VAL A 97 -4.44 -6.80 -10.66
N PRO A 98 -4.54 -6.78 -9.32
CA PRO A 98 -5.48 -7.63 -8.59
C PRO A 98 -6.92 -7.16 -8.82
N GLU A 99 -7.89 -7.96 -8.39
CA GLU A 99 -9.29 -7.55 -8.35
C GLU A 99 -9.44 -6.29 -7.48
N LEU A 100 -9.90 -5.20 -8.08
CA LEU A 100 -9.91 -3.87 -7.48
C LEU A 100 -11.18 -3.60 -6.66
N ASP A 101 -11.45 -4.47 -5.68
CA ASP A 101 -12.75 -4.55 -4.98
C ASP A 101 -12.92 -3.57 -3.81
N HIS A 102 -11.81 -2.96 -3.37
CA HIS A 102 -11.75 -2.18 -2.15
C HIS A 102 -11.26 -0.77 -2.46
N THR A 103 -12.20 0.16 -2.54
CA THR A 103 -11.95 1.56 -2.88
C THR A 103 -12.03 2.47 -1.66
N ILE A 104 -11.18 3.48 -1.65
CA ILE A 104 -11.24 4.61 -0.73
C ILE A 104 -11.58 5.84 -1.58
N ASP A 105 -12.74 6.41 -1.29
CA ASP A 105 -13.17 7.65 -1.90
C ASP A 105 -12.29 8.81 -1.41
N CYS A 106 -11.52 9.34 -2.35
CA CYS A 106 -10.70 10.52 -2.20
C CYS A 106 -10.71 11.34 -3.50
N GLU A 107 -10.68 12.66 -3.33
CA GLU A 107 -10.47 13.58 -4.44
C GLU A 107 -9.02 13.52 -4.92
N TRP A 108 -8.77 14.00 -6.14
CA TRP A 108 -7.42 14.01 -6.72
C TRP A 108 -6.38 14.69 -5.82
N GLY A 109 -6.75 15.80 -5.17
CA GLY A 109 -5.86 16.50 -4.25
C GLY A 109 -5.40 15.64 -3.07
N ASP A 110 -6.28 14.79 -2.56
CA ASP A 110 -5.98 13.87 -1.45
C ASP A 110 -5.21 12.64 -1.92
N GLU A 111 -5.56 12.09 -3.09
CA GLU A 111 -4.80 11.02 -3.72
C GLU A 111 -3.35 11.42 -3.97
N LYS A 112 -3.10 12.66 -4.40
CA LYS A 112 -1.75 13.21 -4.53
C LYS A 112 -0.99 13.30 -3.22
N LYS A 113 -1.64 13.77 -2.15
CA LYS A 113 -0.99 13.82 -0.82
C LYS A 113 -0.59 12.42 -0.36
N LEU A 114 -1.45 11.43 -0.58
CA LEU A 114 -1.17 10.03 -0.24
C LEU A 114 -0.01 9.48 -1.06
N PHE A 115 -0.06 9.65 -2.38
CA PHE A 115 0.98 9.18 -3.27
C PHE A 115 2.33 9.82 -2.91
N ARG A 116 2.36 11.14 -2.73
CA ARG A 116 3.55 11.87 -2.29
C ARG A 116 4.10 11.33 -0.97
N PHE A 117 3.25 11.18 0.04
CA PHE A 117 3.67 10.63 1.32
C PHE A 117 4.30 9.25 1.14
N CYS A 118 3.66 8.35 0.38
CA CYS A 118 4.17 7.02 0.08
C CYS A 118 5.53 7.06 -0.62
N MET A 119 5.71 7.94 -1.61
CA MET A 119 6.99 8.12 -2.31
C MET A 119 8.10 8.63 -1.37
N GLU A 120 7.77 9.52 -0.43
CA GLU A 120 8.71 9.99 0.60
C GLU A 120 9.10 8.89 1.60
N GLN A 121 8.37 7.76 1.63
CA GLN A 121 8.67 6.62 2.51
C GLN A 121 9.50 5.53 1.82
N LEU A 122 9.82 5.65 0.52
CA LEU A 122 10.57 4.62 -0.20
C LEU A 122 11.90 4.28 0.50
N TYR A 123 12.30 3.01 0.37
CA TYR A 123 13.53 2.44 0.96
C TYR A 123 13.54 2.38 2.50
N LYS A 124 12.46 2.77 3.18
CA LYS A 124 12.34 2.53 4.62
C LYS A 124 12.14 1.03 4.86
N PRO A 125 12.88 0.40 5.78
CA PRO A 125 12.83 -1.04 5.95
C PRO A 125 11.56 -1.51 6.67
N TYR A 126 11.27 -2.80 6.53
CA TYR A 126 10.17 -3.44 7.24
C TYR A 126 10.31 -3.37 8.77
N ASP A 127 9.21 -3.05 9.48
CA ASP A 127 9.15 -3.01 10.95
C ASP A 127 8.76 -4.38 11.53
N TYR A 128 9.71 -5.32 11.60
CA TYR A 128 9.50 -6.64 12.19
C TYR A 128 9.00 -6.58 13.63
N VAL A 129 9.60 -5.68 14.44
CA VAL A 129 9.25 -5.54 15.85
C VAL A 129 7.82 -5.04 15.97
N GLY A 130 7.45 -4.00 15.22
CA GLY A 130 6.08 -3.51 15.17
C GLY A 130 5.07 -4.57 14.70
N ALA A 131 5.41 -5.32 13.65
CA ALA A 131 4.56 -6.39 13.14
C ALA A 131 4.36 -7.53 14.15
N MET A 132 5.34 -7.82 15.01
CA MET A 132 5.23 -8.85 16.06
C MET A 132 4.63 -8.34 17.37
N THR A 133 4.62 -7.03 17.60
CA THR A 133 4.20 -6.41 18.88
C THR A 133 2.97 -5.51 18.75
N PHE A 134 2.27 -5.52 17.62
CA PHE A 134 1.11 -4.66 17.34
C PHE A 134 0.00 -4.72 18.42
N TYR A 135 -0.12 -5.86 19.12
CA TYR A 135 -1.13 -6.07 20.16
C TYR A 135 -0.73 -5.47 21.52
N LEU A 136 0.55 -5.16 21.73
CA LEU A 136 1.02 -4.60 23.00
C LEU A 136 0.50 -3.16 23.19
N PRO A 137 -0.04 -2.84 24.38
CA PRO A 137 -0.63 -1.51 24.65
C PRO A 137 0.41 -0.40 24.78
N THR A 138 1.68 -0.74 25.00
CA THR A 138 2.80 0.20 25.18
C THR A 138 3.30 0.82 23.87
N VAL A 139 2.84 0.32 22.73
CA VAL A 139 3.21 0.83 21.41
C VAL A 139 2.59 2.22 21.20
N LYS A 140 3.40 3.26 21.29
CA LYS A 140 2.96 4.66 21.13
C LYS A 140 2.85 5.07 19.65
N LYS A 141 1.90 5.97 19.37
CA LYS A 141 1.80 6.70 18.11
C LYS A 141 2.99 7.67 18.01
N SER A 142 3.53 7.84 16.82
CA SER A 142 4.55 8.83 16.47
C SER A 142 4.04 9.64 15.28
N THR A 143 4.61 10.82 15.06
CA THR A 143 4.39 11.62 13.85
C THR A 143 5.39 11.28 12.74
N ASN A 144 6.51 10.62 13.09
CA ASN A 144 7.52 10.16 12.15
C ASN A 144 7.96 8.74 12.49
N TYR A 145 8.05 7.90 11.46
CA TYR A 145 8.46 6.51 11.56
C TYR A 145 9.59 6.23 10.57
N ASN A 146 10.60 5.50 11.04
CA ASN A 146 11.74 5.09 10.22
C ASN A 146 11.55 3.71 9.59
N ARG A 147 10.48 3.01 9.94
CA ARG A 147 10.17 1.64 9.50
C ARG A 147 8.67 1.47 9.43
N TYR A 148 8.21 0.64 8.51
CA TYR A 148 6.79 0.34 8.34
C TYR A 148 6.55 -1.15 8.14
N TYR A 149 5.36 -1.59 8.50
CA TYR A 149 4.78 -2.81 7.95
C TYR A 149 3.53 -2.43 7.17
N CYS A 150 3.02 -3.35 6.35
CA CYS A 150 1.98 -3.09 5.33
C CYS A 150 0.83 -2.18 5.79
N SER A 151 0.03 -2.62 6.76
CA SER A 151 -1.11 -1.86 7.26
C SER A 151 -0.72 -0.62 8.08
N HIS A 152 0.46 -0.61 8.70
CA HIS A 152 0.99 0.58 9.38
C HIS A 152 1.25 1.70 8.37
N LEU A 153 1.91 1.41 7.24
CA LEU A 153 2.11 2.37 6.16
C LEU A 153 0.77 2.89 5.65
N CYS A 154 -0.19 1.99 5.41
CA CYS A 154 -1.50 2.34 4.87
C CYS A 154 -2.27 3.29 5.79
N VAL A 155 -2.36 2.97 7.09
CA VAL A 155 -3.05 3.85 8.06
C VAL A 155 -2.33 5.18 8.18
N HIS A 156 -0.98 5.19 8.23
CA HIS A 156 -0.24 6.43 8.38
C HIS A 156 -0.44 7.35 7.17
N ALA A 157 -0.44 6.80 5.96
CA ALA A 157 -0.77 7.55 4.76
C ALA A 157 -2.19 8.13 4.86
N LEU A 158 -3.21 7.32 5.18
CA LEU A 158 -4.60 7.77 5.31
C LEU A 158 -4.78 8.94 6.30
N GLN A 159 -3.93 9.02 7.33
CA GLN A 159 -3.94 10.14 8.28
C GLN A 159 -3.56 11.47 7.64
N HIS A 160 -2.78 11.48 6.56
CA HIS A 160 -2.44 12.71 5.82
C HIS A 160 -3.63 13.32 5.07
N ILE A 161 -4.72 12.56 4.88
CA ILE A 161 -5.98 13.05 4.31
C ILE A 161 -7.10 13.10 5.35
N GLY A 162 -6.75 13.11 6.64
CA GLY A 162 -7.71 13.20 7.74
C GLY A 162 -8.48 11.90 8.03
N ARG A 163 -8.22 10.81 7.32
CA ARG A 163 -8.84 9.50 7.55
C ARG A 163 -8.12 8.77 8.69
N LEU A 164 -8.86 8.06 9.54
CA LEU A 164 -8.31 7.27 10.65
C LEU A 164 -7.40 8.09 11.60
N ALA A 165 -7.61 9.41 11.73
CA ALA A 165 -6.73 10.32 12.50
C ALA A 165 -6.49 9.88 13.95
N ASN A 166 -7.52 9.31 14.59
CA ASN A 166 -7.48 8.86 15.99
C ASN A 166 -6.95 7.42 16.16
N VAL A 167 -6.61 6.73 15.08
CA VAL A 167 -6.11 5.36 15.11
C VAL A 167 -4.59 5.37 15.30
N ASN A 168 -4.07 4.51 16.18
CA ASN A 168 -2.62 4.31 16.27
C ASN A 168 -2.18 3.32 15.17
N PRO A 169 -1.44 3.76 14.14
CA PRO A 169 -1.20 2.95 12.96
C PRO A 169 -0.30 1.74 13.26
N ARG A 170 0.56 1.81 14.30
CA ARG A 170 1.39 0.68 14.74
C ARG A 170 0.62 -0.44 15.43
N ARG A 171 -0.68 -0.25 15.70
CA ARG A 171 -1.57 -1.26 16.31
C ARG A 171 -2.61 -1.80 15.33
N VAL A 172 -2.44 -1.54 14.04
CA VAL A 172 -3.41 -1.92 13.01
C VAL A 172 -2.80 -2.97 12.11
N THR A 173 -3.41 -4.15 12.08
CA THR A 173 -3.09 -5.24 11.16
C THR A 173 -3.95 -5.15 9.90
N PRO A 174 -3.66 -5.89 8.82
CA PRO A 174 -4.50 -5.88 7.61
C PRO A 174 -5.97 -6.20 7.91
N ASN A 175 -6.25 -7.22 8.72
CA ASN A 175 -7.61 -7.56 9.14
C ASN A 175 -8.30 -6.47 9.99
N ARG A 176 -7.53 -5.70 10.78
CA ARG A 176 -8.09 -4.59 11.54
C ARG A 176 -8.31 -3.38 10.63
N LEU A 177 -7.42 -3.12 9.68
CA LEU A 177 -7.57 -2.06 8.69
C LEU A 177 -8.82 -2.28 7.84
N TYR A 178 -9.03 -3.51 7.39
CA TYR A 178 -10.24 -3.91 6.66
C TYR A 178 -11.50 -3.54 7.44
N ARG A 179 -11.62 -4.00 8.70
CA ARG A 179 -12.76 -3.70 9.60
C ARG A 179 -12.94 -2.22 9.95
N LEU A 180 -11.91 -1.40 9.77
CA LEU A 180 -12.01 0.05 10.02
C LEU A 180 -12.56 0.80 8.80
N LEU A 181 -12.57 0.18 7.62
CA LEU A 181 -12.94 0.81 6.35
C LEU A 181 -14.20 0.18 5.73
N TYR A 182 -14.49 -1.09 6.00
CA TYR A 182 -15.60 -1.88 5.46
C TYR A 182 -16.26 -2.71 6.57
#